data_AF-A0A0Q6TDE4-F1
#
_entry.id   AF-A0A0Q6TDE4-F1
#
_cell.length_a   1.000
_cell.length_b   1.000
_cell.length_c   1.000
_cell.angle_alpha   90.00
_cell.angle_beta   90.00
_cell.angle_gamma   90.00
#
_symmetry.space_group_name_H-M   'P 1'
#
loop_
_entity.id
_entity.type
_entity.pdbx_description
1 polymer ?
#
loop_
_entity_poly.entity_id
_entity_poly.type
_entity_poly.pdbx_seq_one_letter_code
_entity_poly.pdbx_strand_id
1 'polypeptide(L)'
;MKPIRVSILAALLAGSAGLHAQETNSNVEHCDRPLGTLAVTEAQSESAHALQSYGLGSPVALLRIMVQQSNCFQVVERGAAMANLQQERALAANGETLAGSNVGKGQLQAADFVMTPNVQFAANNTGGIGGAISDYGGRLLGGLGRIAGGIAGNLKFKEAQTSLLIADVRSGIQVAAEEGVATKTDFGISGWSWGGGDYSRLGGYTNTPEGKMVAASLLDNYNRIVLKIRNEPSLVRTASAAGKANAQASTREGVPVSAGASVYARLATVKVYTEPRAGSKVMGTLKRAEEAIATGEERDGFVKIDGENVSGGWVQRTLVATQPAPR
;
A
#
# COMPACT_ATOMS: atom_id res chain seq x y z
N MET A 1 22.63 -1.45 72.58
CA MET A 1 22.62 -2.90 72.27
C MET A 1 21.35 -3.26 71.51
N LYS A 2 21.44 -3.50 70.20
CA LYS A 2 20.64 -4.47 69.40
C LYS A 2 21.16 -4.48 67.95
N PRO A 3 21.10 -5.62 67.23
CA PRO A 3 22.16 -6.01 66.31
C PRO A 3 21.84 -5.78 64.83
N ILE A 4 22.93 -5.75 64.06
CA ILE A 4 23.04 -5.84 62.61
C ILE A 4 22.46 -7.16 62.10
N ARG A 5 21.67 -7.11 61.01
CA ARG A 5 21.49 -8.24 60.08
C ARG A 5 21.65 -7.75 58.65
N VAL A 6 22.63 -8.33 57.97
CA VAL A 6 22.85 -8.27 56.52
C VAL A 6 21.99 -9.36 55.86
N SER A 7 21.32 -9.05 54.76
CA SER A 7 20.91 -10.05 53.76
C SER A 7 20.90 -9.41 52.37
N ILE A 8 21.48 -10.16 51.44
CA ILE A 8 21.85 -9.84 50.06
C ILE A 8 20.75 -10.36 49.09
N LEU A 9 20.80 -9.92 47.82
CA LEU A 9 20.13 -10.45 46.59
C LEU A 9 18.69 -9.91 46.35
N ALA A 10 18.24 -9.53 45.16
CA ALA A 10 18.75 -9.62 43.79
C ALA A 10 18.08 -8.55 42.89
N ALA A 11 18.76 -8.15 41.83
CA ALA A 11 18.26 -7.28 40.77
C ALA A 11 17.32 -8.02 39.78
N LEU A 12 16.67 -7.23 38.92
CA LEU A 12 15.88 -7.54 37.70
C LEU A 12 14.36 -7.56 37.87
N LEU A 13 13.75 -6.37 37.85
CA LEU A 13 12.43 -6.17 37.26
C LEU A 13 12.62 -5.73 35.81
N ALA A 14 12.85 -6.70 34.93
CA ALA A 14 12.60 -6.50 33.51
C ALA A 14 11.08 -6.39 33.34
N GLY A 15 10.60 -5.19 33.01
CA GLY A 15 9.20 -4.97 32.67
C GLY A 15 8.87 -5.83 31.46
N SER A 16 8.14 -6.92 31.67
CA SER A 16 7.44 -7.62 30.61
C SER A 16 6.41 -6.64 30.05
N ALA A 17 6.73 -6.06 28.90
CA ALA A 17 5.76 -5.42 28.03
C ALA A 17 4.69 -6.47 27.72
N GLY A 18 3.61 -6.46 28.50
CA GLY A 18 2.42 -7.22 28.21
C GLY A 18 1.88 -6.71 26.88
N LEU A 19 2.03 -7.52 25.84
CA LEU A 19 1.15 -7.50 24.68
C LEU A 19 -0.22 -7.95 25.19
N HIS A 20 -0.89 -7.06 25.92
CA HIS A 20 -2.33 -7.14 26.04
C HIS A 20 -2.87 -6.90 24.63
N ALA A 21 -3.56 -7.88 24.07
CA ALA A 21 -4.54 -7.64 23.03
C ALA A 21 -5.53 -6.63 23.62
N GLN A 22 -5.25 -5.34 23.39
CA GLN A 22 -6.12 -4.23 23.70
C GLN A 22 -7.47 -4.57 23.07
N GLU A 23 -8.56 -4.41 23.82
CA GLU A 23 -9.90 -4.65 23.32
C GLU A 23 -10.03 -4.12 21.90
N THR A 24 -10.25 -5.04 20.96
CA THR A 24 -10.30 -4.72 19.54
C THR A 24 -11.52 -3.85 19.37
N ASN A 25 -11.29 -2.53 19.28
CA ASN A 25 -12.33 -1.61 18.86
C ASN A 25 -12.95 -2.21 17.60
N SER A 26 -14.26 -2.46 17.66
CA SER A 26 -14.97 -3.14 16.59
C SER A 26 -15.15 -2.26 15.32
N ASN A 27 -14.34 -1.20 15.23
CA ASN A 27 -14.41 -0.16 14.23
C ASN A 27 -13.03 0.04 13.61
N VAL A 28 -13.02 0.45 12.35
CA VAL A 28 -11.80 0.87 11.66
C VAL A 28 -11.27 2.16 12.30
N GLU A 29 -9.96 2.27 12.44
CA GLU A 29 -9.28 3.50 12.87
C GLU A 29 -9.28 4.56 11.75
N HIS A 30 -9.45 5.84 12.09
CA HIS A 30 -9.67 6.91 11.08
C HIS A 30 -8.61 8.01 11.10
N CYS A 31 -8.26 8.57 9.93
CA CYS A 31 -7.42 9.76 9.83
C CYS A 31 -8.25 10.99 9.46
N ASP A 32 -7.91 12.15 10.05
CA ASP A 32 -8.54 13.43 9.72
C ASP A 32 -8.32 13.84 8.25
N ARG A 33 -7.20 13.40 7.67
CA ARG A 33 -6.86 13.62 6.26
C ARG A 33 -6.13 12.41 5.67
N PRO A 34 -6.28 12.17 4.35
CA PRO A 34 -5.50 11.16 3.66
C PRO A 34 -3.98 11.43 3.75
N LEU A 35 -3.22 10.36 3.95
CA LEU A 35 -1.76 10.35 4.04
C LEU A 35 -1.09 10.09 2.67
N GLY A 36 -1.82 9.49 1.74
CA GLY A 36 -1.39 9.21 0.37
C GLY A 36 -2.38 8.30 -0.36
N THR A 37 -1.95 7.75 -1.50
CA THR A 37 -2.72 6.73 -2.22
C THR A 37 -2.18 5.32 -1.95
N LEU A 38 -3.07 4.34 -1.85
CA LEU A 38 -2.72 2.96 -1.53
C LEU A 38 -3.30 1.99 -2.56
N ALA A 39 -2.45 1.12 -3.10
CA ALA A 39 -2.89 -0.07 -3.83
C ALA A 39 -2.88 -1.26 -2.88
N VAL A 40 -3.95 -2.06 -2.89
CA VAL A 40 -3.97 -3.37 -2.21
C VAL A 40 -3.76 -4.45 -3.25
N THR A 41 -2.71 -5.24 -3.09
CA THR A 41 -2.34 -6.34 -3.98
C THR A 41 -2.96 -7.65 -3.53
N GLU A 42 -3.14 -8.56 -4.48
CA GLU A 42 -3.56 -9.92 -4.18
C GLU A 42 -2.54 -10.62 -3.30
N ALA A 43 -3.03 -11.47 -2.39
CA ALA A 43 -2.18 -12.29 -1.55
C ALA A 43 -1.40 -13.29 -2.42
N GLN A 44 -0.26 -13.77 -1.91
CA GLN A 44 0.57 -14.74 -2.64
C GLN A 44 -0.24 -16.00 -2.99
N SER A 45 0.08 -16.66 -4.11
CA SER A 45 -0.70 -17.79 -4.64
C SER A 45 -0.95 -18.90 -3.61
N GLU A 46 0.02 -19.19 -2.74
CA GLU A 46 -0.10 -20.19 -1.67
C GLU A 46 -1.21 -19.83 -0.67
N SER A 47 -1.23 -18.57 -0.20
CA SER A 47 -2.28 -18.07 0.70
C SER A 47 -3.66 -18.05 0.04
N ALA A 48 -3.73 -17.75 -1.27
CA ALA A 48 -4.98 -17.77 -2.02
C ALA A 48 -5.58 -19.18 -2.13
N HIS A 49 -4.76 -20.21 -2.38
CA HIS A 49 -5.20 -21.60 -2.37
C HIS A 49 -5.67 -22.06 -0.98
N ALA A 50 -4.93 -21.68 0.07
CA ALA A 50 -5.30 -22.00 1.44
C ALA A 50 -6.65 -21.37 1.82
N LEU A 51 -6.87 -20.09 1.48
CA LEU A 51 -8.14 -19.40 1.68
C LEU A 51 -9.31 -20.11 0.99
N GLN A 52 -9.13 -20.52 -0.27
CA GLN A 52 -10.16 -21.24 -1.04
C GLN A 52 -10.56 -22.56 -0.37
N SER A 53 -9.62 -23.29 0.23
CA SER A 53 -9.91 -24.55 0.94
C SER A 53 -10.87 -24.36 2.15
N TYR A 54 -10.88 -23.15 2.71
CA TYR A 54 -11.77 -22.73 3.78
C TYR A 54 -13.00 -21.96 3.30
N GLY A 55 -13.23 -21.88 1.98
CA GLY A 55 -14.35 -21.15 1.38
C GLY A 55 -14.20 -19.63 1.48
N LEU A 56 -12.97 -19.14 1.67
CA LEU A 56 -12.64 -17.72 1.72
C LEU A 56 -12.08 -17.27 0.38
N GLY A 57 -12.54 -16.13 -0.11
CA GLY A 57 -11.98 -15.46 -1.28
C GLY A 57 -10.71 -14.69 -0.94
N SER A 58 -10.25 -13.83 -1.85
CA SER A 58 -9.17 -12.89 -1.55
C SER A 58 -9.59 -11.86 -0.49
N PRO A 59 -8.73 -11.52 0.49
CA PRO A 59 -9.00 -10.49 1.49
C PRO A 59 -8.93 -9.06 0.91
N VAL A 60 -8.53 -8.89 -0.35
CA VAL A 60 -8.34 -7.57 -0.98
C VAL A 60 -9.60 -6.72 -0.91
N ALA A 61 -10.78 -7.28 -1.19
CA ALA A 61 -12.03 -6.51 -1.13
C ALA A 61 -12.32 -6.02 0.30
N LEU A 62 -12.12 -6.88 1.30
CA LEU A 62 -12.28 -6.52 2.71
C LEU A 62 -11.34 -5.37 3.10
N LEU A 63 -10.05 -5.50 2.77
CA LEU A 63 -9.03 -4.51 3.10
C LEU A 63 -9.27 -3.17 2.39
N ARG A 64 -9.69 -3.19 1.13
CA ARG A 64 -10.02 -1.95 0.40
C ARG A 64 -11.14 -1.18 1.08
N ILE A 65 -12.16 -1.86 1.59
CA ILE A 65 -13.24 -1.17 2.27
C ILE A 65 -12.79 -0.67 3.65
N MET A 66 -11.98 -1.44 4.39
CA MET A 66 -11.36 -0.94 5.63
C MET A 66 -10.54 0.34 5.35
N VAL A 67 -9.73 0.33 4.30
CA VAL A 67 -8.94 1.51 3.90
C VAL A 67 -9.85 2.69 3.53
N GLN A 68 -10.92 2.46 2.78
CA GLN A 68 -11.88 3.51 2.42
C GLN A 68 -12.58 4.10 3.65
N GLN A 69 -12.99 3.27 4.60
CA GLN A 69 -13.62 3.71 5.85
C GLN A 69 -12.65 4.54 6.69
N SER A 70 -11.37 4.14 6.77
CA SER A 70 -10.36 4.85 7.57
C SER A 70 -10.10 6.29 7.13
N ASN A 71 -10.36 6.65 5.87
CA ASN A 71 -9.90 7.91 5.27
C ASN A 71 -8.37 8.17 5.36
N CYS A 72 -7.56 7.19 5.78
CA CYS A 72 -6.11 7.32 5.89
C CYS A 72 -5.41 7.24 4.54
N PHE A 73 -5.99 6.54 3.57
CA PHE A 73 -5.47 6.47 2.21
C PHE A 73 -6.60 6.53 1.17
N GLN A 74 -6.30 7.08 0.00
CA GLN A 74 -7.17 6.94 -1.16
C GLN A 74 -6.82 5.63 -1.88
N VAL A 75 -7.79 4.73 -2.02
CA VAL A 75 -7.57 3.44 -2.67
C VAL A 75 -7.45 3.62 -4.18
N VAL A 76 -6.40 3.09 -4.78
CA VAL A 76 -6.25 3.01 -6.24
C VAL A 76 -6.42 1.57 -6.73
N GLU A 77 -7.06 1.43 -7.89
CA GLU A 77 -7.35 0.13 -8.47
C GLU A 77 -6.11 -0.45 -9.20
N ARG A 78 -5.74 -1.68 -8.83
CA ARG A 78 -4.62 -2.45 -9.41
C ARG A 78 -4.93 -3.95 -9.55
N GLY A 79 -6.12 -4.37 -9.16
CA GLY A 79 -6.63 -5.75 -9.24
C GLY A 79 -7.61 -5.91 -10.39
N ALA A 80 -8.66 -6.71 -10.21
CA ALA A 80 -9.55 -7.15 -11.29
C ALA A 80 -10.14 -6.01 -12.16
N ALA A 81 -10.55 -4.89 -11.56
CA ALA A 81 -11.13 -3.79 -12.33
C ALA A 81 -10.11 -3.03 -13.18
N MET A 82 -8.80 -3.22 -12.97
CA MET A 82 -7.77 -2.59 -13.79
C MET A 82 -7.77 -3.11 -15.24
N ALA A 83 -8.16 -4.36 -15.47
CA ALA A 83 -8.34 -4.89 -16.83
C ALA A 83 -9.44 -4.13 -17.60
N ASN A 84 -10.57 -3.86 -16.93
CA ASN A 84 -11.66 -3.08 -17.52
C ASN A 84 -11.24 -1.63 -17.76
N LEU A 85 -10.51 -1.01 -16.81
CA LEU A 85 -9.95 0.33 -17.01
C LEU A 85 -8.97 0.38 -18.19
N GLN A 86 -8.17 -0.67 -18.39
CA GLN A 86 -7.29 -0.79 -19.56
C GLN A 86 -8.09 -0.89 -20.86
N GLN A 87 -9.16 -1.66 -20.88
CA GLN A 87 -10.04 -1.77 -22.03
C GLN A 87 -10.67 -0.42 -22.40
N GLU A 88 -11.26 0.30 -21.44
CA GLU A 88 -11.82 1.64 -21.69
C GLU A 88 -10.77 2.62 -22.23
N ARG A 89 -9.54 2.55 -21.72
CA ARG A 89 -8.43 3.38 -22.21
C ARG A 89 -7.96 2.97 -23.61
N ALA A 90 -8.09 1.70 -23.98
CA ALA A 90 -7.81 1.23 -25.33
C ALA A 90 -8.88 1.73 -26.31
N LEU A 91 -10.16 1.65 -25.93
CA LEU A 91 -11.27 2.24 -26.71
C LEU A 91 -11.05 3.75 -26.90
N ALA A 92 -10.63 4.46 -25.84
CA ALA A 92 -10.31 5.88 -25.92
C ALA A 92 -9.13 6.16 -26.85
N ALA A 93 -8.08 5.33 -26.80
CA ALA A 93 -6.93 5.45 -27.69
C ALA A 93 -7.28 5.18 -29.16
N ASN A 94 -8.29 4.35 -29.41
CA ASN A 94 -8.81 4.03 -30.73
C ASN A 94 -9.85 5.04 -31.25
N GLY A 95 -10.24 6.02 -30.43
CA GLY A 95 -11.26 7.01 -30.79
C GLY A 95 -12.70 6.47 -30.76
N GLU A 96 -12.94 5.36 -30.06
CA GLU A 96 -14.25 4.71 -29.94
C GLU A 96 -15.09 5.26 -28.77
N THR A 97 -14.52 6.14 -27.94
CA THR A 97 -15.23 6.78 -26.82
C THR A 97 -16.04 8.00 -27.28
N LEU A 98 -17.08 8.33 -26.52
CA LEU A 98 -17.90 9.52 -26.77
C LEU A 98 -17.04 10.78 -26.74
N ALA A 99 -17.37 11.74 -27.61
CA ALA A 99 -16.74 13.05 -27.61
C ALA A 99 -16.86 13.69 -26.22
N GLY A 100 -15.72 14.05 -25.61
CA GLY A 100 -15.67 14.62 -24.26
C GLY A 100 -15.43 13.63 -23.11
N SER A 101 -15.28 12.33 -23.37
CA SER A 101 -14.95 11.35 -22.31
C SER A 101 -13.62 11.61 -21.59
N ASN A 102 -12.72 12.42 -22.15
CA ASN A 102 -11.48 12.89 -21.52
C ASN A 102 -10.61 11.76 -20.93
N VAL A 103 -10.62 10.55 -21.53
CA VAL A 103 -9.77 9.43 -21.13
C VAL A 103 -8.48 9.45 -21.96
N GLY A 104 -7.34 9.65 -21.29
CA GLY A 104 -6.06 9.88 -21.96
C GLY A 104 -4.84 9.30 -21.22
N LYS A 105 -3.65 9.56 -21.78
CA LYS A 105 -2.37 9.20 -21.15
C LYS A 105 -2.13 10.12 -19.94
N GLY A 106 -1.48 9.58 -18.90
CA GLY A 106 -1.08 10.36 -17.70
C GLY A 106 -2.17 10.61 -16.65
N GLN A 107 -3.40 10.13 -16.86
CA GLN A 107 -4.52 10.37 -15.94
C GLN A 107 -4.71 9.29 -14.86
N LEU A 108 -4.03 8.15 -14.98
CA LEU A 108 -4.09 7.10 -13.97
C LEU A 108 -3.29 7.53 -12.73
N GLN A 109 -3.99 7.69 -11.61
CA GLN A 109 -3.38 8.01 -10.33
C GLN A 109 -2.38 6.91 -9.92
N ALA A 110 -1.14 7.29 -9.63
CA ALA A 110 -0.13 6.39 -9.09
C ALA A 110 -0.44 6.03 -7.63
N ALA A 111 -0.04 4.83 -7.22
CA ALA A 111 -0.02 4.43 -5.81
C ALA A 111 1.23 4.99 -5.15
N ASP A 112 1.11 5.71 -4.03
CA ASP A 112 2.26 6.09 -3.20
C ASP A 112 2.74 4.87 -2.40
N PHE A 113 1.80 4.03 -1.98
CA PHE A 113 2.05 2.83 -1.19
C PHE A 113 1.40 1.59 -1.80
N VAL A 114 1.97 0.43 -1.50
CA VAL A 114 1.40 -0.88 -1.79
C VAL A 114 1.24 -1.64 -0.49
N MET A 115 0.03 -2.14 -0.25
CA MET A 115 -0.28 -3.07 0.84
C MET A 115 -0.36 -4.49 0.30
N THR A 116 0.44 -5.38 0.88
CA THR A 116 0.44 -6.82 0.60
C THR A 116 -0.07 -7.58 1.82
N PRO A 117 -1.26 -8.20 1.74
CA PRO A 117 -1.75 -9.07 2.80
C PRO A 117 -1.21 -10.49 2.67
N ASN A 118 -1.08 -11.17 3.81
CA ASN A 118 -0.83 -12.60 3.88
C ASN A 118 -1.72 -13.24 4.95
N VAL A 119 -2.18 -14.46 4.67
CA VAL A 119 -2.95 -15.27 5.61
C VAL A 119 -2.42 -16.69 5.56
N GLN A 120 -1.95 -17.17 6.70
CA GLN A 120 -1.44 -18.52 6.90
C GLN A 120 -2.33 -19.23 7.91
N PHE A 121 -2.74 -20.45 7.58
CA PHE A 121 -3.56 -21.27 8.45
C PHE A 121 -2.68 -22.34 9.08
N ALA A 122 -2.75 -22.49 10.41
CA ALA A 122 -2.13 -23.64 11.06
C ALA A 122 -2.87 -24.90 10.60
N ALA A 123 -2.18 -25.77 9.84
CA ALA A 123 -2.77 -27.00 9.35
C ALA A 123 -3.15 -27.93 10.52
N ASN A 124 -4.36 -28.48 10.50
CA ASN A 124 -4.77 -29.56 11.41
C ASN A 124 -4.16 -30.94 11.05
N ASN A 125 -3.28 -31.00 10.04
CA ASN A 125 -2.55 -32.20 9.63
C ASN A 125 -1.07 -32.10 9.96
N THR A 126 -0.72 -32.22 11.24
CA THR A 126 0.48 -32.97 11.64
C THR A 126 0.19 -34.47 11.53
N GLY A 127 -0.12 -34.90 10.30
CA GLY A 127 -0.15 -36.31 9.93
C GLY A 127 1.28 -36.82 9.85
N GLY A 128 1.78 -37.35 10.96
CA GLY A 128 3.11 -37.96 11.07
C GLY A 128 4.02 -37.20 12.04
N ILE A 129 4.33 -37.82 13.19
CA ILE A 129 5.33 -37.37 14.18
C ILE A 129 4.88 -36.17 15.06
N GLY A 130 3.59 -36.04 15.36
CA GLY A 130 3.08 -35.09 16.37
C GLY A 130 2.47 -35.72 17.63
N GLY A 131 2.15 -37.02 17.59
CA GLY A 131 1.44 -37.73 18.66
C GLY A 131 2.30 -38.22 19.83
N ALA A 132 3.61 -37.96 19.82
CA ALA A 132 4.54 -38.45 20.85
C ALA A 132 5.19 -37.35 21.69
N ILE A 133 5.00 -36.08 21.35
CA ILE A 133 5.62 -34.94 22.08
C ILE A 133 4.66 -34.19 23.00
N SER A 134 3.34 -34.46 22.91
CA SER A 134 2.35 -33.83 23.78
C SER A 134 2.32 -34.37 25.22
N ASP A 135 2.92 -35.53 25.50
CA ASP A 135 2.91 -36.12 26.86
C ASP A 135 4.18 -35.86 27.68
N TYR A 136 5.30 -35.51 27.03
CA TYR A 136 6.58 -35.26 27.75
C TYR A 136 7.10 -33.82 27.68
N GLY A 137 6.61 -32.98 26.75
CA GLY A 137 7.03 -31.57 26.62
C GLY A 137 6.19 -30.54 27.40
N GLY A 138 4.95 -30.89 27.75
CA GLY A 138 3.98 -29.97 28.38
C GLY A 138 4.26 -29.62 29.85
N ARG A 139 5.32 -30.15 30.47
CA ARG A 139 5.70 -29.83 31.86
C ARG A 139 6.90 -28.87 31.97
N LEU A 140 7.60 -28.59 30.86
CA LEU A 140 8.83 -27.78 30.89
C LEU A 140 8.63 -26.34 30.38
N LEU A 141 7.54 -26.05 29.69
CA LEU A 141 7.17 -24.69 29.25
C LEU A 141 5.94 -24.25 30.05
N GLY A 142 6.18 -23.46 31.09
CA GLY A 142 5.20 -23.12 32.13
C GLY A 142 3.86 -22.60 31.62
N GLY A 143 2.78 -23.14 32.20
CA GLY A 143 1.53 -22.43 32.49
C GLY A 143 0.56 -22.09 31.35
N LEU A 144 0.99 -21.95 30.10
CA LEU A 144 0.15 -21.36 29.03
C LEU A 144 -0.61 -22.38 28.16
N GLY A 145 -0.30 -23.67 28.27
CA GLY A 145 -0.86 -24.72 27.39
C GLY A 145 -2.23 -25.31 27.80
N ARG A 146 -2.99 -24.69 28.71
CA ARG A 146 -4.20 -25.31 29.31
C ARG A 146 -5.55 -24.70 28.95
N ILE A 147 -5.63 -23.82 27.94
CA ILE A 147 -6.92 -23.28 27.46
C ILE A 147 -7.35 -24.03 26.19
N ALA A 148 -7.52 -25.34 26.31
CA ALA A 148 -8.03 -26.20 25.25
C ALA A 148 -9.11 -27.12 25.81
N GLY A 149 -10.28 -26.55 26.11
CA GLY A 149 -11.41 -27.34 26.58
C GLY A 149 -12.67 -26.50 26.70
N GLY A 150 -13.48 -26.46 25.63
CA GLY A 150 -14.81 -25.88 25.69
C GLY A 150 -15.42 -25.55 24.34
N ILE A 151 -16.52 -26.23 24.02
CA ILE A 151 -17.41 -26.06 22.86
C ILE A 151 -16.89 -26.70 21.56
N ALA A 152 -17.37 -27.90 21.30
CA ALA A 152 -17.28 -28.59 20.03
C ALA A 152 -18.18 -27.87 19.00
N GLY A 153 -17.56 -27.34 17.95
CA GLY A 153 -18.21 -26.84 16.74
C GLY A 153 -17.22 -27.02 15.59
N ASN A 154 -17.68 -27.54 14.45
CA ASN A 154 -16.90 -27.98 13.30
C ASN A 154 -16.15 -26.84 12.59
N LEU A 155 -15.17 -26.22 13.26
CA LEU A 155 -14.24 -25.30 12.63
C LEU A 155 -13.15 -26.07 11.92
N LYS A 156 -12.81 -25.64 10.70
CA LYS A 156 -11.82 -26.35 9.88
C LYS A 156 -10.37 -26.04 10.30
N PHE A 157 -10.10 -24.94 11.01
CA PHE A 157 -8.78 -24.61 11.59
C PHE A 157 -8.88 -24.02 13.01
N LYS A 158 -7.80 -24.15 13.79
CA LYS A 158 -7.70 -23.67 15.19
C LYS A 158 -7.06 -22.29 15.32
N GLU A 159 -6.20 -21.93 14.37
CA GLU A 159 -5.41 -20.69 14.38
C GLU A 159 -5.17 -20.20 12.93
N ALA A 160 -5.25 -18.89 12.73
CA ALA A 160 -4.82 -18.23 11.50
C ALA A 160 -3.88 -17.07 11.84
N GLN A 161 -2.69 -17.08 11.26
CA GLN A 161 -1.74 -15.97 11.32
C GLN A 161 -1.98 -15.06 10.12
N THR A 162 -2.20 -13.78 10.37
CA THR A 162 -2.36 -12.77 9.33
C THR A 162 -1.25 -11.74 9.42
N SER A 163 -0.82 -11.21 8.27
CA SER A 163 0.11 -10.09 8.25
C SER A 163 -0.25 -9.09 7.16
N LEU A 164 0.06 -7.82 7.43
CA LEU A 164 -0.09 -6.71 6.51
C LEU A 164 1.24 -5.98 6.39
N LEU A 165 1.75 -5.87 5.17
CA LEU A 165 2.97 -5.14 4.85
C LEU A 165 2.61 -3.94 3.98
N ILE A 166 3.11 -2.75 4.31
CA ILE A 166 2.98 -1.53 3.49
C ILE A 166 4.36 -1.06 3.06
N ALA A 167 4.56 -0.94 1.75
CA ALA A 167 5.79 -0.43 1.15
C ALA A 167 5.54 0.85 0.35
N ASP A 168 6.51 1.78 0.41
CA ASP A 168 6.55 3.01 -0.39
C ASP A 168 7.04 2.68 -1.82
N VAL A 169 6.24 3.01 -2.83
CA VAL A 169 6.51 2.66 -4.25
C VAL A 169 7.75 3.35 -4.79
N ARG A 170 8.10 4.52 -4.27
CA ARG A 170 9.20 5.33 -4.80
C ARG A 170 10.56 4.89 -4.26
N SER A 171 10.60 4.51 -2.99
CA SER A 171 11.83 4.14 -2.30
C SER A 171 12.01 2.63 -2.14
N GLY A 172 10.93 1.85 -2.28
CA GLY A 172 10.93 0.42 -2.00
C GLY A 172 11.02 0.07 -0.51
N ILE A 173 10.98 1.08 0.38
CA ILE A 173 11.09 0.89 1.82
C ILE A 173 9.75 0.42 2.38
N GLN A 174 9.79 -0.59 3.24
CA GLN A 174 8.63 -0.97 4.04
C GLN A 174 8.41 0.05 5.16
N VAL A 175 7.28 0.75 5.10
CA VAL A 175 6.95 1.87 6.00
C VAL A 175 6.11 1.42 7.19
N ALA A 176 5.39 0.30 7.05
CA ALA A 176 4.67 -0.34 8.13
C ALA A 176 4.56 -1.84 7.89
N ALA A 177 4.56 -2.61 8.96
CA ALA A 177 4.25 -4.03 8.96
C ALA A 177 3.62 -4.38 10.31
N GLU A 178 2.55 -5.15 10.29
CA GLU A 178 1.89 -5.66 11.48
C GLU A 178 1.47 -7.12 11.24
N GLU A 179 1.60 -7.92 12.28
CA GLU A 179 1.19 -9.34 12.29
C GLU A 179 0.21 -9.58 13.42
N GLY A 180 -0.67 -10.56 13.24
CA GLY A 180 -1.71 -10.91 14.19
C GLY A 180 -2.02 -12.39 14.13
N VAL A 181 -2.39 -12.94 15.29
CA VAL A 181 -2.84 -14.33 15.42
C VAL A 181 -4.32 -14.32 15.79
N ALA A 182 -5.13 -15.01 14.99
CA ALA A 182 -6.55 -15.18 15.25
C ALA A 182 -6.78 -16.53 15.95
N THR A 183 -7.21 -16.50 17.22
CA THR A 183 -7.61 -17.71 17.96
C THR A 183 -9.09 -17.68 18.37
N LYS A 184 -9.71 -18.85 18.54
CA LYS A 184 -11.13 -18.96 18.91
C LYS A 184 -11.49 -18.25 20.22
N THR A 185 -10.59 -18.25 21.21
CA THR A 185 -10.86 -17.76 22.57
C THR A 185 -10.89 -16.24 22.67
N ASP A 186 -10.22 -15.55 21.75
CA ASP A 186 -10.07 -14.09 21.80
C ASP A 186 -11.21 -13.35 21.09
N PHE A 187 -11.99 -14.05 20.25
CA PHE A 187 -12.97 -13.44 19.34
C PHE A 187 -14.41 -13.72 19.74
N GLY A 188 -14.86 -13.03 20.80
CA GLY A 188 -16.28 -12.81 21.09
C GLY A 188 -16.92 -11.86 20.06
N ILE A 189 -17.07 -12.30 18.80
CA ILE A 189 -17.65 -11.50 17.71
C ILE A 189 -19.19 -11.49 17.80
N SER A 190 -19.74 -11.15 18.97
CA SER A 190 -21.17 -10.87 19.15
C SER A 190 -21.50 -9.38 18.95
N GLY A 191 -20.50 -8.51 18.78
CA GLY A 191 -20.67 -7.05 18.65
C GLY A 191 -20.13 -6.41 17.36
N TRP A 192 -19.53 -7.19 16.46
CA TRP A 192 -18.98 -6.68 15.19
C TRP A 192 -20.11 -6.40 14.18
N SER A 193 -20.78 -5.25 14.36
CA SER A 193 -21.70 -4.66 13.41
C SER A 193 -20.89 -3.67 12.55
N TRP A 194 -20.45 -4.10 11.36
CA TRP A 194 -19.98 -3.17 10.33
C TRP A 194 -21.04 -2.07 10.15
N GLY A 195 -20.68 -0.83 10.44
CA GLY A 195 -21.61 0.30 10.49
C GLY A 195 -22.56 0.32 9.29
N GLY A 196 -23.86 0.13 9.55
CA GLY A 196 -25.00 0.53 8.73
C GLY A 196 -25.12 0.07 7.26
N GLY A 197 -24.16 -0.65 6.68
CA GLY A 197 -24.14 -0.98 5.25
C GLY A 197 -24.40 -2.46 4.95
N ASP A 198 -24.95 -2.73 3.75
CA ASP A 198 -25.22 -4.08 3.24
C ASP A 198 -23.92 -4.78 2.78
N TYR A 199 -23.12 -5.20 3.76
CA TYR A 199 -21.85 -5.91 3.56
C TYR A 199 -22.01 -7.43 3.46
N SER A 200 -23.23 -7.90 3.18
CA SER A 200 -23.51 -9.30 2.79
C SER A 200 -22.64 -9.78 1.62
N ARG A 201 -22.12 -8.84 0.82
CA ARG A 201 -21.25 -9.04 -0.34
C ARG A 201 -19.80 -9.46 0.01
N LEU A 202 -19.39 -9.40 1.28
CA LEU A 202 -18.06 -9.85 1.72
C LEU A 202 -17.96 -11.39 1.90
N GLY A 203 -19.03 -12.12 1.61
CA GLY A 203 -19.01 -13.57 1.47
C GLY A 203 -18.58 -14.26 2.77
N GLY A 204 -17.60 -15.17 2.68
CA GLY A 204 -17.13 -15.96 3.83
C GLY A 204 -16.61 -15.12 4.99
N TYR A 205 -16.04 -13.93 4.75
CA TYR A 205 -15.44 -13.08 5.78
C TYR A 205 -16.42 -12.51 6.79
N THR A 206 -17.70 -12.38 6.44
CA THR A 206 -18.75 -11.89 7.33
C THR A 206 -19.69 -12.99 7.80
N ASN A 207 -19.67 -14.15 7.13
CA ASN A 207 -20.69 -15.19 7.31
C ASN A 207 -20.16 -16.47 7.95
N THR A 208 -18.88 -16.81 7.83
CA THR A 208 -18.30 -18.01 8.46
C THR A 208 -17.50 -17.65 9.72
N PRO A 209 -17.48 -18.50 10.76
CA PRO A 209 -16.62 -18.26 11.92
C PRO A 209 -15.15 -18.09 11.53
N GLU A 210 -14.66 -18.91 10.60
CA GLU A 210 -13.31 -18.83 10.04
C GLU A 210 -13.05 -17.46 9.39
N GLY A 211 -13.96 -17.01 8.54
CA GLY A 211 -13.83 -15.74 7.84
C GLY A 211 -13.88 -14.56 8.79
N LYS A 212 -14.75 -14.61 9.81
CA LYS A 212 -14.83 -13.58 10.86
C LYS A 212 -13.53 -13.49 11.66
N MET A 213 -12.90 -14.62 12.00
CA MET A 213 -11.60 -14.63 12.69
C MET A 213 -10.50 -13.99 11.84
N VAL A 214 -10.39 -14.37 10.56
CA VAL A 214 -9.41 -13.77 9.64
C VAL A 214 -9.68 -12.28 9.44
N ALA A 215 -10.95 -11.89 9.25
CA ALA A 215 -11.33 -10.50 9.05
C ALA A 215 -11.00 -9.63 10.26
N ALA A 216 -11.27 -10.12 11.47
CA ALA A 216 -10.98 -9.39 12.70
C ALA A 216 -9.47 -9.24 12.93
N SER A 217 -8.68 -10.27 12.64
CA SER A 217 -7.22 -10.20 12.72
C SER A 217 -6.61 -9.24 11.69
N LEU A 218 -7.13 -9.23 10.46
CA LEU A 218 -6.71 -8.27 9.43
C LEU A 218 -7.08 -6.83 9.79
N LEU A 219 -8.26 -6.61 10.37
CA LEU A 219 -8.64 -5.31 10.88
C LEU A 219 -7.68 -4.84 11.98
N ASP A 220 -7.43 -5.71 12.97
CA ASP A 220 -6.57 -5.39 14.10
C ASP A 220 -5.16 -4.99 13.63
N ASN A 221 -4.59 -5.75 12.69
CA ASN A 221 -3.34 -5.38 12.01
C ASN A 221 -3.45 -4.02 11.32
N TYR A 222 -4.54 -3.77 10.59
CA TYR A 222 -4.75 -2.51 9.89
C TYR A 222 -4.87 -1.32 10.85
N ASN A 223 -5.60 -1.47 11.95
CA ASN A 223 -5.77 -0.45 12.98
C ASN A 223 -4.43 -0.14 13.67
N ARG A 224 -3.61 -1.16 13.99
CA ARG A 224 -2.24 -0.95 14.49
C ARG A 224 -1.39 -0.15 13.50
N ILE A 225 -1.43 -0.50 12.21
CA ILE A 225 -0.74 0.27 11.17
C ILE A 225 -1.21 1.73 11.19
N VAL A 226 -2.53 1.96 11.16
CA VAL A 226 -3.11 3.31 11.16
C VAL A 226 -2.66 4.12 12.37
N LEU A 227 -2.73 3.54 13.57
CA LEU A 227 -2.28 4.21 14.80
C LEU A 227 -0.80 4.57 14.73
N LYS A 228 0.05 3.67 14.20
CA LYS A 228 1.49 3.90 14.03
C LYS A 228 1.79 5.03 13.06
N ILE A 229 1.19 5.02 11.86
CA ILE A 229 1.45 6.02 10.82
C ILE A 229 0.81 7.38 11.13
N ARG A 230 -0.32 7.40 11.86
CA ARG A 230 -0.98 8.65 12.28
C ARG A 230 -0.11 9.39 13.29
N ASN A 231 0.49 8.64 14.22
CA ASN A 231 1.33 9.19 15.28
C ASN A 231 2.77 9.46 14.81
N GLU A 232 3.23 8.81 13.73
CA GLU A 232 4.55 9.01 13.16
C GLU A 232 4.48 9.29 11.64
N PRO A 233 4.13 10.53 11.23
CA PRO A 233 3.98 10.89 9.82
C PRO A 233 5.27 10.81 9.00
N SER A 234 6.44 10.69 9.65
CA SER A 234 7.72 10.52 8.96
C SER A 234 7.82 9.18 8.23
N LEU A 235 7.12 8.13 8.72
CA LEU A 235 7.09 6.80 8.11
C LEU A 235 6.44 6.81 6.72
N VAL A 236 5.39 7.61 6.54
CA VAL A 236 4.66 7.79 5.26
C VAL A 236 5.13 9.02 4.48
N ARG A 237 6.15 9.72 4.97
CA ARG A 237 6.83 10.79 4.25
C ARG A 237 8.28 10.39 4.07
N THR A 238 8.52 9.34 3.29
CA THR A 238 9.86 8.87 2.93
C THR A 238 10.56 9.93 2.08
N ALA A 239 11.13 10.90 2.79
CA ALA A 239 11.76 12.08 2.28
C ALA A 239 13.21 12.10 2.76
N SER A 240 13.91 10.96 2.69
CA SER A 240 15.36 11.00 2.84
C SER A 240 15.89 12.02 1.82
N ALA A 241 16.86 12.85 2.24
CA ALA A 241 17.45 13.84 1.35
C ALA A 241 17.96 13.18 0.06
N ALA A 242 18.48 11.95 0.17
CA ALA A 242 18.83 11.08 -0.94
C ALA A 242 17.63 10.68 -1.81
N GLY A 243 16.47 10.30 -1.24
CA GLY A 243 15.27 9.94 -1.98
C GLY A 243 14.62 11.12 -2.71
N LYS A 244 14.62 12.32 -2.09
CA LYS A 244 14.20 13.57 -2.75
C LYS A 244 15.17 13.97 -3.87
N ALA A 245 16.48 13.88 -3.62
CA ALA A 245 17.51 14.16 -4.62
C ALA A 245 17.43 13.16 -5.78
N ASN A 246 17.28 11.86 -5.51
CA ASN A 246 17.09 10.84 -6.53
C ASN A 246 15.77 11.02 -7.29
N ALA A 247 14.68 11.42 -6.65
CA ALA A 247 13.41 11.70 -7.33
C ALA A 247 13.45 12.99 -8.18
N GLN A 248 14.20 14.01 -7.76
CA GLN A 248 14.41 15.25 -8.51
C GLN A 248 15.45 15.08 -9.64
N ALA A 249 16.46 14.23 -9.42
CA ALA A 249 17.48 13.86 -10.40
C ALA A 249 17.00 12.77 -11.37
N SER A 250 16.00 11.98 -10.98
CA SER A 250 15.26 11.10 -11.89
C SER A 250 14.39 11.99 -12.78
N THR A 251 15.02 12.58 -13.78
CA THR A 251 14.33 13.05 -14.97
C THR A 251 13.58 11.84 -15.50
N ARG A 252 12.26 11.82 -15.36
CA ARG A 252 11.42 10.78 -15.96
C ARG A 252 11.58 10.86 -17.48
N GLU A 253 12.57 10.17 -18.02
CA GLU A 253 12.52 9.66 -19.39
C GLU A 253 11.23 8.86 -19.50
N GLY A 254 10.23 9.39 -20.21
CA GLY A 254 9.03 8.63 -20.59
C GLY A 254 7.68 9.07 -20.02
N VAL A 255 7.54 10.12 -19.19
CA VAL A 255 6.21 10.70 -18.94
C VAL A 255 5.95 11.76 -20.00
N PRO A 256 5.05 11.56 -20.97
CA PRO A 256 4.80 12.52 -22.05
C PRO A 256 4.48 13.91 -21.49
N VAL A 257 5.09 14.98 -22.02
CA VAL A 257 4.59 16.32 -21.74
C VAL A 257 3.23 16.44 -22.39
N SER A 258 2.20 16.69 -21.59
CA SER A 258 0.84 16.85 -22.09
C SER A 258 0.76 18.02 -23.05
N ALA A 259 -0.06 17.88 -24.10
CA ALA A 259 -0.40 19.01 -24.95
C ALA A 259 -0.96 20.17 -24.10
N GLY A 260 -0.49 21.39 -24.35
CA GLY A 260 -0.87 22.58 -23.59
C GLY A 260 -0.08 22.82 -22.30
N ALA A 261 0.83 21.93 -21.90
CA ALA A 261 1.65 22.16 -20.72
C ALA A 261 2.72 23.24 -20.98
N SER A 262 2.90 24.14 -20.01
CA SER A 262 4.00 25.10 -19.99
C SER A 262 5.34 24.38 -19.83
N VAL A 263 6.34 24.80 -20.60
CA VAL A 263 7.67 24.23 -20.69
C VAL A 263 8.70 25.35 -20.57
N TYR A 264 9.68 25.16 -19.70
CA TYR A 264 10.76 26.11 -19.43
C TYR A 264 12.12 25.47 -19.64
N ALA A 265 13.09 26.23 -20.13
CA ALA A 265 14.47 25.76 -20.26
C ALA A 265 15.12 25.56 -18.88
N ARG A 266 15.86 24.46 -18.71
CA ARG A 266 16.65 24.19 -17.48
C ARG A 266 17.95 24.98 -17.45
N LEU A 267 18.55 25.18 -18.62
CA LEU A 267 19.76 25.97 -18.84
C LEU A 267 19.42 27.42 -19.15
N ALA A 268 20.42 28.31 -19.10
CA ALA A 268 20.25 29.72 -19.48
C ALA A 268 19.61 29.87 -20.87
N THR A 269 20.06 29.04 -21.81
CA THR A 269 19.57 28.98 -23.18
C THR A 269 19.61 27.52 -23.65
N VAL A 270 18.53 27.04 -24.27
CA VAL A 270 18.43 25.70 -24.86
C VAL A 270 18.16 25.85 -26.35
N LYS A 271 18.81 25.00 -27.17
CA LYS A 271 18.60 25.00 -28.63
C LYS A 271 17.25 24.36 -28.97
N VAL A 272 16.53 25.00 -29.88
CA VAL A 272 15.31 24.48 -30.49
C VAL A 272 15.63 24.13 -31.93
N TYR A 273 15.23 22.94 -32.34
CA TYR A 273 15.62 22.26 -33.56
C TYR A 273 14.44 22.15 -34.52
N THR A 274 14.70 22.09 -35.83
CA THR A 274 13.63 21.87 -36.83
C THR A 274 13.17 20.41 -36.87
N GLU A 275 14.02 19.48 -36.43
CA GLU A 275 13.75 18.03 -36.37
C GLU A 275 14.15 17.47 -35.00
N PRO A 276 13.56 16.34 -34.54
CA PRO A 276 13.83 15.72 -33.24
C PRO A 276 15.20 15.00 -33.18
N ARG A 277 16.29 15.72 -33.47
CA ARG A 277 17.67 15.20 -33.42
C ARG A 277 18.66 16.31 -33.11
N ALA A 278 19.66 16.02 -32.28
CA ALA A 278 20.62 17.02 -31.77
C ALA A 278 21.52 17.68 -32.83
N GLY A 279 21.57 17.10 -34.04
CA GLY A 279 22.33 17.59 -35.19
C GLY A 279 21.49 18.21 -36.31
N SER A 280 20.18 18.39 -36.13
CA SER A 280 19.38 19.09 -37.13
C SER A 280 19.60 20.61 -37.06
N LYS A 281 19.03 21.32 -38.04
CA LYS A 281 19.10 22.79 -38.09
C LYS A 281 18.48 23.38 -36.82
N VAL A 282 19.22 24.28 -36.18
CA VAL A 282 18.72 25.05 -35.04
C VAL A 282 17.72 26.07 -35.58
N MET A 283 16.46 25.95 -35.16
CA MET A 283 15.37 26.85 -35.49
C MET A 283 15.43 28.13 -34.66
N GLY A 284 15.86 28.01 -33.40
CA GLY A 284 15.95 29.12 -32.46
C GLY A 284 16.48 28.65 -31.11
N THR A 285 16.25 29.47 -30.09
CA THR A 285 16.62 29.13 -28.72
C THR A 285 15.50 29.48 -27.75
N LEU A 286 15.37 28.68 -26.70
CA LEU A 286 14.46 28.92 -25.58
C LEU A 286 15.27 29.39 -24.38
N LYS A 287 14.96 30.56 -23.83
CA LYS A 287 15.63 31.08 -22.63
C LYS A 287 15.00 30.52 -21.36
N ARG A 288 15.77 30.51 -20.26
CA ARG A 288 15.32 29.97 -18.95
C ARG A 288 14.01 30.56 -18.43
N ALA A 289 13.81 31.86 -18.62
CA ALA A 289 12.63 32.60 -18.15
C ALA A 289 11.51 32.67 -19.19
N GLU A 290 11.73 32.11 -20.38
CA GLU A 290 10.77 32.11 -21.47
C GLU A 290 9.88 30.87 -21.35
N GLU A 291 8.57 31.10 -21.44
CA GLU A 291 7.57 30.04 -21.47
C GLU A 291 7.34 29.59 -22.90
N ALA A 292 7.38 28.27 -23.12
CA ALA A 292 6.88 27.64 -24.33
C ALA A 292 5.77 26.65 -23.99
N ILE A 293 4.88 26.41 -24.92
CA ILE A 293 3.77 25.46 -24.77
C ILE A 293 4.12 24.17 -25.51
N ALA A 294 3.99 23.04 -24.83
CA ALA A 294 4.14 21.74 -25.47
C ALA A 294 2.95 21.42 -26.36
N THR A 295 3.21 20.98 -27.59
CA THR A 295 2.18 20.48 -28.51
C THR A 295 1.66 19.10 -28.13
N GLY A 296 2.39 18.38 -27.26
CA GLY A 296 2.14 16.98 -26.90
C GLY A 296 2.79 15.97 -27.84
N GLU A 297 3.39 16.41 -28.96
CA GLU A 297 4.18 15.55 -29.82
C GLU A 297 5.58 15.31 -29.23
N GLU A 298 5.98 14.03 -29.17
CA GLU A 298 7.30 13.61 -28.70
C GLU A 298 7.90 12.52 -29.57
N ARG A 299 9.18 12.69 -29.94
CA ARG A 299 9.93 11.77 -30.80
C ARG A 299 11.41 11.79 -30.42
N ASP A 300 12.04 10.63 -30.37
CA ASP A 300 13.50 10.48 -30.20
C ASP A 300 14.11 11.26 -29.01
N GLY A 301 13.36 11.42 -27.92
CA GLY A 301 13.80 12.18 -26.73
C GLY A 301 13.61 13.70 -26.84
N PHE A 302 12.91 14.17 -27.85
CA PHE A 302 12.52 15.57 -28.06
C PHE A 302 11.04 15.77 -27.84
N VAL A 303 10.68 16.95 -27.33
CA VAL A 303 9.31 17.45 -27.26
C VAL A 303 9.15 18.61 -28.23
N LYS A 304 8.02 18.66 -28.93
CA LYS A 304 7.70 19.74 -29.85
C LYS A 304 6.95 20.86 -29.12
N ILE A 305 7.41 22.09 -29.29
CA ILE A 305 6.98 23.27 -28.55
C ILE A 305 6.61 24.43 -29.48
N ASP A 306 5.74 25.29 -28.98
CA ASP A 306 5.41 26.61 -29.51
C ASP A 306 5.69 27.66 -28.45
N GLY A 307 6.61 28.57 -28.72
CA GLY A 307 6.96 29.72 -27.87
C GLY A 307 6.91 31.02 -28.66
N GLU A 308 7.20 32.13 -27.97
CA GLU A 308 7.13 33.47 -28.55
C GLU A 308 8.03 33.64 -29.78
N ASN A 309 9.23 33.04 -29.75
CA ASN A 309 10.24 33.18 -30.79
C ASN A 309 10.40 31.93 -31.68
N VAL A 310 9.65 30.86 -31.41
CA VAL A 310 9.82 29.55 -32.04
C VAL A 310 8.48 28.83 -32.15
N SER A 311 7.97 28.55 -33.35
CA SER A 311 6.75 27.74 -33.53
C SER A 311 7.07 26.41 -34.22
N GLY A 312 6.53 25.32 -33.69
CA GLY A 312 6.68 23.96 -34.22
C GLY A 312 8.07 23.35 -34.02
N GLY A 313 8.84 23.84 -33.05
CA GLY A 313 10.24 23.47 -32.84
C GLY A 313 10.43 22.31 -31.87
N TRP A 314 11.51 21.55 -32.04
CA TRP A 314 11.85 20.40 -31.21
C TRP A 314 12.93 20.76 -30.19
N VAL A 315 12.69 20.45 -28.92
CA VAL A 315 13.67 20.66 -27.84
C VAL A 315 13.94 19.35 -27.11
N GLN A 316 15.20 19.13 -26.72
CA GLN A 316 15.57 17.94 -25.95
C GLN A 316 14.80 17.94 -24.63
N ARG A 317 14.11 16.82 -24.35
CA ARG A 317 13.28 16.69 -23.17
C ARG A 317 14.05 16.89 -21.87
N THR A 318 15.26 16.36 -21.81
CA THR A 318 16.15 16.43 -20.64
C THR A 318 16.59 17.87 -20.33
N LEU A 319 16.49 18.80 -21.28
CA LEU A 319 16.87 20.19 -21.12
C LEU A 319 15.70 21.11 -20.74
N VAL A 320 14.49 20.57 -20.57
CA VAL A 320 13.29 21.35 -20.24
C VAL A 320 12.54 20.80 -19.01
N ALA A 321 11.71 21.64 -18.40
CA ALA A 321 10.91 21.31 -17.23
C ALA A 321 9.49 21.88 -17.38
N THR A 322 8.51 21.22 -16.77
CA THR A 322 7.09 21.66 -16.76
C THR A 322 6.76 22.61 -15.61
N GLN A 323 7.78 23.04 -14.87
CA GLN A 323 7.68 24.05 -13.83
C GLN A 323 8.87 25.01 -13.99
N PRO A 324 8.67 26.31 -13.74
CA PRO A 324 9.77 27.27 -13.77
C PRO A 324 10.77 26.94 -12.66
N ALA A 325 12.06 27.20 -12.91
CA ALA A 325 13.07 27.04 -11.87
C ALA A 325 12.75 27.98 -10.68
N PRO A 326 12.95 27.53 -9.43
CA PRO A 326 12.83 28.42 -8.29
C PRO A 326 13.79 29.60 -8.46
N ARG A 327 13.27 30.81 -8.27
CA ARG A 327 14.05 32.05 -8.33
C ARG A 327 15.03 32.12 -7.17
#